data_AF-A0A9D1Z9Y7-F1
#
_entry.id   AF-A0A9D1Z9Y7-F1
#
_cell.length_a   1.000
_cell.length_b   1.000
_cell.length_c   1.000
_cell.angle_alpha   90.00
_cell.angle_beta   90.00
_cell.angle_gamma   90.00
#
_symmetry.space_group_name_H-M   'P 1'
#
loop_
_entity.id
_entity.type
_entity.pdbx_description
1 polymer ?
#
loop_
_entity_poly.entity_id
_entity_poly.type
_entity_poly.pdbx_seq_one_letter_code
_entity_poly.pdbx_strand_id
1 'polypeptide(L)'
;MDVMRQYVGPADPLMALIPLAGVAALAAALLIFRRLRLRRGTDLRRSELLWSAPSLLLLLALCGLCLSGLYVSTPGFLALSTALIAASGALTLARGAAFAALARLDRGKAIALSLARDALLVGAAIVIAFLALELPWNYWLSSVRKFYVAVNLALIAIPFVVLYLLGNRRGGLLAIPLAAFCVLGLAQYYVVLFKYSAIRPSDVLALGTALSVSSGYRFELAAYQVLSLGLVAFGVALLSFVRPLGYSPKTSRARRWSLLAARTAAGLGFGVAAALTIGSVGFSDDLGFARSYWDSPHTYGQQGFAASFVTLLQNTRISAPDGYSEQEARVLLARYAGAYDEGTGQSDERQQAVEQYNQVQPTIIVIMNEAFSDLSVYKNMDSGYVGPTFMKSVPDALYTGYVYSSVLGGSTCNSEFEFLTGASMGFVGPENQP
;
A
#
# COMPACT_ATOMS: atom_id res chain seq x y z
N MET A 1 -7.46 -8.16 -17.26
CA MET A 1 -8.03 -8.84 -16.07
C MET A 1 -7.88 -10.37 -16.10
N ASP A 2 -7.84 -11.03 -17.26
CA ASP A 2 -7.76 -12.51 -17.33
C ASP A 2 -6.49 -13.16 -16.75
N VAL A 3 -5.37 -12.43 -16.64
CA VAL A 3 -4.13 -12.99 -16.06
C VAL A 3 -4.18 -13.06 -14.52
N MET A 4 -5.06 -12.29 -13.86
CA MET A 4 -5.33 -12.41 -12.42
C MET A 4 -6.19 -13.63 -12.09
N ARG A 5 -6.85 -14.22 -13.10
CA ARG A 5 -7.74 -15.38 -12.97
C ARG A 5 -7.21 -16.55 -13.81
N GLN A 6 -6.02 -17.07 -13.50
CA GLN A 6 -5.88 -18.54 -13.56
C GLN A 6 -6.62 -19.14 -12.36
N TYR A 7 -7.92 -18.85 -12.27
CA TYR A 7 -8.80 -19.38 -11.25
C TYR A 7 -9.08 -20.83 -11.63
N VAL A 8 -8.46 -21.78 -10.93
CA VAL A 8 -8.63 -23.21 -11.20
C VAL A 8 -9.75 -23.81 -10.33
N GLY A 9 -10.55 -22.96 -9.66
CA GLY A 9 -11.45 -23.40 -8.59
C GLY A 9 -10.72 -23.56 -7.25
N PRO A 10 -11.44 -23.86 -6.16
CA PRO A 10 -10.82 -24.08 -4.86
C PRO A 10 -9.81 -25.23 -4.95
N ALA A 11 -8.62 -25.01 -4.38
CA ALA A 11 -7.60 -26.05 -4.33
C ALA A 11 -8.14 -27.33 -3.66
N ASP A 12 -7.89 -28.47 -4.31
CA ASP A 12 -8.01 -29.79 -3.70
C ASP A 12 -7.22 -29.79 -2.36
N PRO A 13 -7.78 -30.29 -1.25
CA PRO A 13 -7.06 -30.45 0.01
C PRO A 13 -5.67 -31.11 -0.14
N LEU A 14 -5.49 -31.95 -1.17
CA LEU A 14 -4.21 -32.56 -1.53
C LEU A 14 -3.11 -31.55 -1.90
N MET A 15 -3.45 -30.32 -2.28
CA MET A 15 -2.46 -29.25 -2.51
C MET A 15 -1.68 -28.90 -1.25
N ALA A 16 -2.22 -29.17 -0.06
CA ALA A 16 -1.50 -28.97 1.21
C ALA A 16 -0.26 -29.87 1.37
N LEU A 17 -0.16 -30.96 0.58
CA LEU A 17 1.03 -31.82 0.55
C LEU A 17 2.27 -31.09 0.03
N ILE A 18 2.09 -30.08 -0.83
CA ILE A 18 3.20 -29.29 -1.38
C ILE A 18 3.91 -28.50 -0.26
N PRO A 19 3.25 -27.56 0.46
CA PRO A 19 3.90 -26.84 1.56
C PRO A 19 4.32 -27.78 2.69
N LEU A 20 3.62 -28.90 2.92
CA LEU A 20 4.02 -29.92 3.89
C LEU A 20 5.36 -30.59 3.52
N ALA A 21 5.57 -30.88 2.24
CA ALA A 21 6.86 -31.36 1.74
C ALA A 21 7.96 -30.30 1.95
N GLY A 22 7.63 -29.01 1.83
CA GLY A 22 8.53 -27.90 2.20
C GLY A 22 8.90 -27.90 3.68
N VAL A 23 7.95 -28.14 4.59
CA VAL A 23 8.20 -28.30 6.03
C VAL A 23 9.14 -29.48 6.28
N ALA A 24 8.86 -30.62 5.68
CA ALA A 24 9.70 -31.81 5.80
C ALA A 24 11.12 -31.56 5.27
N ALA A 25 11.27 -30.87 4.13
CA ALA A 25 12.57 -30.50 3.57
C ALA A 25 13.36 -29.57 4.49
N LEU A 26 12.71 -28.56 5.08
CA LEU A 26 13.35 -27.66 6.05
C LEU A 26 13.76 -28.40 7.33
N ALA A 27 12.91 -29.30 7.83
CA ALA A 27 13.23 -30.15 8.97
C ALA A 27 14.42 -31.09 8.69
N ALA A 28 14.46 -31.70 7.50
CA ALA A 28 15.58 -32.52 7.06
C ALA A 28 16.87 -31.67 6.98
N ALA A 29 16.81 -30.47 6.40
CA ALA A 29 17.94 -29.54 6.36
C ALA A 29 18.44 -29.20 7.77
N LEU A 30 17.54 -28.90 8.71
CA LEU A 30 17.88 -28.67 10.13
C LEU A 30 18.64 -29.86 10.74
N LEU A 31 18.14 -31.08 10.55
CA LEU A 31 18.77 -32.30 11.06
C LEU A 31 20.15 -32.54 10.43
N ILE A 32 20.28 -32.35 9.11
CA ILE A 32 21.54 -32.48 8.38
C ILE A 32 22.56 -31.46 8.89
N PHE A 33 22.20 -30.18 8.96
CA PHE A 33 23.08 -29.13 9.45
C PHE A 33 23.48 -29.35 10.91
N ARG A 34 22.55 -29.82 11.76
CA ARG A 34 22.86 -30.17 13.15
C ARG A 34 23.87 -31.32 13.23
N ARG A 35 23.66 -32.41 12.47
CA ARG A 35 24.62 -33.53 12.42
C ARG A 35 26.00 -33.09 11.91
N LEU A 36 26.06 -32.27 10.86
CA LEU A 36 27.31 -31.74 10.33
C LEU A 36 28.06 -30.85 11.33
N ARG A 37 27.33 -30.05 12.12
CA ARG A 37 27.90 -29.21 13.18
C ARG A 37 28.42 -30.06 14.34
N LEU A 38 27.66 -31.07 14.77
CA LEU A 38 28.05 -31.96 15.86
C LEU A 38 29.31 -32.76 15.50
N ARG A 39 29.45 -33.19 14.24
CA ARG A 39 30.70 -33.79 13.72
C ARG A 39 31.92 -32.86 13.82
N ARG A 40 31.70 -31.54 13.82
CA ARG A 40 32.73 -30.52 14.02
C ARG A 40 32.85 -30.05 15.48
N GLY A 41 32.21 -30.75 16.43
CA GLY A 41 32.26 -30.44 17.87
C GLY A 41 31.45 -29.22 18.30
N THR A 42 30.49 -28.76 17.48
CA THR A 42 29.65 -27.59 17.81
C THR A 42 28.16 -27.92 17.60
N ASP A 43 27.24 -27.27 18.31
CA ASP A 43 25.79 -27.38 18.02
C ASP A 43 25.28 -26.10 17.30
N LEU A 44 24.07 -26.17 16.75
CA LEU A 44 23.37 -25.03 16.16
C LEU A 44 23.08 -23.97 17.23
N ARG A 45 23.35 -22.71 16.90
CA ARG A 45 23.09 -21.60 17.82
C ARG A 45 21.59 -21.28 17.82
N ARG A 46 21.03 -20.88 18.98
CA ARG A 46 19.65 -20.39 19.08
C ARG A 46 19.32 -19.31 18.05
N SER A 47 20.27 -18.40 17.79
CA SER A 47 20.08 -17.37 16.77
C SER A 47 19.91 -17.92 15.35
N GLU A 48 20.54 -19.05 15.01
CA GLU A 48 20.43 -19.66 13.67
C GLU A 48 19.03 -20.29 13.50
N LEU A 49 18.53 -20.95 14.55
CA LEU A 49 17.16 -21.48 14.58
C LEU A 49 16.11 -20.37 14.47
N LEU A 50 16.30 -19.25 15.19
CA LEU A 50 15.37 -18.12 15.13
C LEU A 50 15.24 -17.51 13.72
N TRP A 51 16.29 -17.52 12.91
CA TRP A 51 16.23 -17.01 11.53
C TRP A 51 15.52 -17.96 10.57
N SER A 52 15.45 -19.26 10.88
CA SER A 52 14.64 -20.22 10.12
C SER A 52 13.15 -20.21 10.49
N ALA A 53 12.79 -19.63 11.63
CA ALA A 53 11.41 -19.63 12.13
C ALA A 53 10.42 -18.91 11.20
N PRO A 54 10.71 -17.74 10.59
CA PRO A 54 9.81 -17.11 9.63
C PRO A 54 9.48 -18.00 8.43
N SER A 55 10.46 -18.72 7.89
CA SER A 55 10.24 -19.66 6.78
C SER A 55 9.36 -20.83 7.20
N LEU A 56 9.55 -21.37 8.40
CA LEU A 56 8.71 -22.44 8.94
C LEU A 56 7.27 -21.95 9.14
N LEU A 57 7.08 -20.77 9.73
CA LEU A 57 5.76 -20.17 9.96
C LEU A 57 5.03 -19.91 8.64
N LEU A 58 5.72 -19.40 7.62
CA LEU A 58 5.13 -19.21 6.28
C LEU A 58 4.73 -20.53 5.63
N LEU A 59 5.53 -21.58 5.74
CA LEU A 59 5.16 -22.92 5.22
C LEU A 59 3.93 -23.48 5.93
N LEU A 60 3.87 -23.37 7.26
CA LEU A 60 2.69 -23.80 8.03
C LEU A 60 1.44 -22.97 7.69
N ALA A 61 1.60 -21.66 7.49
CA ALA A 61 0.53 -20.80 7.02
C ALA A 61 0.02 -21.22 5.64
N LEU A 62 0.93 -21.54 4.70
CA LEU A 62 0.55 -22.06 3.38
C LEU A 62 -0.16 -23.41 3.46
N CYS A 63 0.25 -24.31 4.36
CA CYS A 63 -0.51 -25.55 4.63
C CYS A 63 -1.94 -25.22 5.09
N GLY A 64 -2.10 -24.33 6.07
CA GLY A 64 -3.42 -23.92 6.57
C GLY A 64 -4.29 -23.27 5.50
N LEU A 65 -3.70 -22.43 4.65
CA LEU A 65 -4.38 -21.79 3.51
C LEU A 65 -4.87 -22.81 2.48
N CYS A 66 -4.06 -23.82 2.15
CA CYS A 66 -4.46 -24.89 1.23
C CYS A 66 -5.58 -25.76 1.83
N LEU A 67 -5.45 -26.15 3.10
CA LEU A 67 -6.47 -26.94 3.81
C LEU A 67 -7.82 -26.20 3.94
N SER A 68 -7.78 -24.88 4.04
CA SER A 68 -8.97 -24.03 4.11
C SER A 68 -9.58 -23.73 2.74
N GLY A 69 -8.99 -24.22 1.64
CA GLY A 69 -9.45 -23.92 0.28
C GLY A 69 -9.36 -22.44 -0.09
N LEU A 70 -8.39 -21.71 0.49
CA LEU A 70 -8.16 -20.27 0.22
C LEU A 70 -7.09 -20.04 -0.86
N TYR A 71 -6.43 -21.10 -1.34
CA TYR A 71 -5.55 -21.04 -2.50
C TYR A 71 -6.33 -21.42 -3.77
N VAL A 72 -6.24 -20.60 -4.81
CA VAL A 72 -7.11 -20.73 -6.02
C VAL A 72 -6.33 -20.74 -7.33
N SER A 73 -5.05 -21.09 -7.30
CA SER A 73 -4.16 -21.06 -8.47
C SER A 73 -3.48 -22.41 -8.73
N THR A 74 -2.65 -22.47 -9.77
CA THR A 74 -1.98 -23.69 -10.21
C THR A 74 -0.96 -24.22 -9.18
N PRO A 75 -0.76 -25.54 -9.07
CA PRO A 75 0.23 -26.13 -8.16
C PRO A 75 1.67 -25.66 -8.39
N GLY A 76 2.01 -25.25 -9.62
CA GLY A 76 3.37 -24.85 -10.00
C GLY A 76 3.89 -23.64 -9.21
N PHE A 77 3.09 -22.58 -9.07
CA PHE A 77 3.48 -21.41 -8.28
C PHE A 77 3.55 -21.71 -6.79
N LEU A 78 2.67 -22.58 -6.28
CA LEU A 78 2.71 -23.05 -4.91
C LEU A 78 3.99 -23.84 -4.64
N ALA A 79 4.38 -24.75 -5.55
CA ALA A 79 5.60 -25.54 -5.44
C ALA A 79 6.86 -24.68 -5.53
N LEU A 80 6.91 -23.72 -6.46
CA LEU A 80 8.01 -22.78 -6.59
C LEU A 80 8.20 -21.95 -5.31
N SER A 81 7.10 -21.40 -4.78
CA SER A 81 7.14 -20.59 -3.56
C SER A 81 7.51 -21.42 -2.35
N THR A 82 6.97 -22.64 -2.23
CA THR A 82 7.34 -23.60 -1.18
C THR A 82 8.83 -23.94 -1.22
N ALA A 83 9.36 -24.24 -2.40
CA ALA A 83 10.78 -24.54 -2.59
C ALA A 83 11.64 -23.34 -2.20
N LEU A 84 11.25 -22.14 -2.62
CA LEU A 84 11.94 -20.90 -2.27
C LEU A 84 11.92 -20.64 -0.76
N ILE A 85 10.80 -20.82 -0.07
CA ILE A 85 10.68 -20.63 1.37
C ILE A 85 11.52 -21.66 2.13
N ALA A 86 11.45 -22.94 1.75
CA ALA A 86 12.23 -24.00 2.37
C ALA A 86 13.74 -23.79 2.16
N ALA A 87 14.16 -23.43 0.94
CA ALA A 87 15.55 -23.11 0.63
C ALA A 87 16.04 -21.88 1.40
N SER A 88 15.19 -20.86 1.57
CA SER A 88 15.48 -19.66 2.35
C SER A 88 15.72 -20.01 3.82
N GLY A 89 14.85 -20.85 4.42
CA GLY A 89 15.03 -21.35 5.78
C GLY A 89 16.34 -22.13 5.94
N ALA A 90 16.65 -23.04 5.01
CA ALA A 90 17.90 -23.80 5.02
C ALA A 90 19.14 -22.90 4.87
N LEU A 91 19.07 -21.87 4.02
CA LEU A 91 20.15 -20.90 3.80
C LEU A 91 20.56 -20.20 5.11
N THR A 92 19.60 -19.87 5.98
CA THR A 92 19.90 -19.22 7.27
C THR A 92 20.76 -20.08 8.20
N LEU A 93 20.74 -21.41 8.05
CA LEU A 93 21.54 -22.33 8.86
C LEU A 93 23.04 -22.28 8.49
N ALA A 94 23.35 -21.87 7.27
CA ALA A 94 24.72 -21.71 6.79
C ALA A 94 25.40 -20.43 7.32
N ARG A 95 24.65 -19.50 7.93
CA ARG A 95 25.15 -18.18 8.37
C ARG A 95 26.36 -18.26 9.31
N GLY A 96 26.39 -19.24 10.21
CA GLY A 96 27.49 -19.37 11.16
C GLY A 96 28.80 -19.73 10.48
N ALA A 97 28.77 -20.52 9.41
CA ALA A 97 29.93 -20.83 8.59
C ALA A 97 30.42 -19.58 7.83
N ALA A 98 29.50 -18.81 7.25
CA ALA A 98 29.82 -17.56 6.56
C ALA A 98 30.48 -16.53 7.51
N PHE A 99 29.94 -16.34 8.71
CA PHE A 99 30.55 -15.45 9.70
C PHE A 99 31.89 -15.98 10.24
N ALA A 100 32.05 -17.30 10.37
CA ALA A 100 33.33 -17.90 10.77
C ALA A 100 34.40 -17.72 9.69
N ALA A 101 34.05 -17.85 8.41
CA ALA A 101 34.96 -17.58 7.30
C ALA A 101 35.41 -16.11 7.27
N LEU A 102 34.46 -15.18 7.45
CA LEU A 102 34.75 -13.76 7.53
C LEU A 102 35.66 -13.40 8.72
N ALA A 103 35.51 -14.09 9.86
CA ALA A 103 36.34 -13.88 11.04
C ALA A 103 37.80 -14.37 10.89
N ARG A 104 38.11 -15.19 9.88
CA ARG A 104 39.47 -15.66 9.59
C ARG A 104 40.28 -14.67 8.75
N LEU A 105 39.61 -13.69 8.13
CA LEU A 105 40.26 -12.69 7.31
C LEU A 105 40.91 -11.60 8.17
N ASP A 106 41.91 -10.93 7.60
CA ASP A 106 42.44 -9.72 8.20
C ASP A 106 41.32 -8.69 8.42
N ARG A 107 41.43 -7.94 9.51
CA ARG A 107 40.36 -7.08 9.99
C ARG A 107 39.98 -5.99 8.98
N GLY A 108 40.95 -5.42 8.27
CA GLY A 108 40.68 -4.41 7.24
C GLY A 108 39.84 -4.99 6.11
N LYS A 109 40.27 -6.14 5.57
CA LYS A 109 39.56 -6.88 4.51
C LYS A 109 38.17 -7.34 4.97
N ALA A 110 38.05 -7.82 6.21
CA ALA A 110 36.78 -8.26 6.78
C ALA A 110 35.77 -7.10 6.87
N ILE A 111 36.21 -5.90 7.24
CA ILE A 111 35.35 -4.70 7.30
C ILE A 111 34.86 -4.30 5.92
N ALA A 112 35.78 -4.23 4.94
CA ALA A 112 35.43 -3.91 3.55
C ALA A 112 34.43 -4.92 2.97
N LEU A 113 34.68 -6.22 3.13
CA LEU A 113 33.78 -7.27 2.67
C LEU A 113 32.43 -7.26 3.40
N SER A 114 32.40 -6.91 4.70
CA SER A 114 31.13 -6.77 5.43
C SER A 114 30.29 -5.61 4.90
N LEU A 115 30.93 -4.48 4.59
CA LEU A 115 30.27 -3.32 3.99
C LEU A 115 29.74 -3.63 2.60
N ALA A 116 30.56 -4.24 1.74
CA ALA A 116 30.14 -4.65 0.40
C ALA A 116 28.99 -5.67 0.43
N ARG A 117 29.10 -6.67 1.31
CA ARG A 117 28.03 -7.64 1.56
C ARG A 117 26.76 -6.94 2.04
N ASP A 118 26.83 -6.07 3.03
CA ASP A 118 25.66 -5.37 3.55
C ASP A 118 24.99 -4.54 2.46
N ALA A 119 25.77 -3.77 1.67
CA ALA A 119 25.23 -2.98 0.56
C ALA A 119 24.52 -3.86 -0.49
N LEU A 120 25.13 -4.98 -0.87
CA LEU A 120 24.54 -5.92 -1.83
C LEU A 120 23.26 -6.56 -1.30
N LEU A 121 23.27 -7.05 -0.05
CA LEU A 121 22.12 -7.75 0.55
C LEU A 121 20.97 -6.80 0.86
N VAL A 122 21.25 -5.58 1.31
CA VAL A 122 20.23 -4.54 1.52
C VAL A 122 19.67 -4.07 0.18
N GLY A 123 20.51 -3.86 -0.83
CA GLY A 123 20.06 -3.55 -2.19
C GLY A 123 19.15 -4.64 -2.77
N ALA A 124 19.53 -5.91 -2.62
CA ALA A 124 18.69 -7.04 -3.01
C ALA A 124 17.35 -7.07 -2.23
N ALA A 125 17.39 -6.80 -0.92
CA ALA A 125 16.17 -6.74 -0.10
C ALA A 125 15.23 -5.60 -0.51
N ILE A 126 15.76 -4.45 -0.95
CA ILE A 126 14.96 -3.33 -1.48
C ILE A 126 14.26 -3.73 -2.78
N VAL A 127 14.97 -4.40 -3.70
CA VAL A 127 14.38 -4.92 -4.95
C VAL A 127 13.32 -5.97 -4.64
N ILE A 128 13.58 -6.88 -3.70
CA ILE A 128 12.59 -7.87 -3.24
C ILE A 128 11.37 -7.18 -2.63
N ALA A 129 11.55 -6.12 -1.84
CA ALA A 129 10.44 -5.36 -1.26
C ALA A 129 9.59 -4.66 -2.34
N PHE A 130 10.24 -4.09 -3.37
CA PHE A 130 9.54 -3.55 -4.54
C PHE A 130 8.73 -4.62 -5.27
N LEU A 131 9.33 -5.78 -5.54
CA LEU A 131 8.60 -6.90 -6.14
C LEU A 131 7.47 -7.40 -5.24
N ALA A 132 7.66 -7.49 -3.92
CA ALA A 132 6.62 -7.90 -2.99
C ALA A 132 5.45 -6.91 -2.92
N LEU A 133 5.72 -5.63 -3.18
CA LEU A 133 4.70 -4.57 -3.25
C LEU A 133 3.93 -4.58 -4.57
N GLU A 134 4.62 -4.73 -5.70
CA GLU A 134 4.04 -4.58 -7.04
C GLU A 134 3.47 -5.89 -7.59
N LEU A 135 4.20 -7.00 -7.47
CA LEU A 135 3.88 -8.27 -8.11
C LEU A 135 2.48 -8.82 -7.76
N PRO A 136 1.96 -8.67 -6.53
CA PRO A 136 0.63 -9.18 -6.19
C PRO A 136 -0.53 -8.61 -7.02
N TRP A 137 -0.38 -7.43 -7.62
CA TRP A 137 -1.52 -6.73 -8.25
C TRP A 137 -1.18 -6.03 -9.57
N ASN A 138 0.08 -5.63 -9.77
CA ASN A 138 0.51 -4.85 -10.92
C ASN A 138 0.88 -5.74 -12.12
N TYR A 139 -0.03 -5.85 -13.08
CA TYR A 139 0.16 -6.61 -14.31
C TYR A 139 0.95 -5.87 -15.39
N TRP A 140 1.16 -4.55 -15.23
CA TRP A 140 1.98 -3.74 -16.14
C TRP A 140 3.41 -3.57 -15.67
N LEU A 141 3.84 -4.32 -14.65
CA LEU A 141 5.16 -4.18 -14.04
C LEU A 141 6.32 -4.18 -15.07
N SER A 142 6.21 -5.00 -16.12
CA SER A 142 7.20 -5.07 -17.21
C SER A 142 7.23 -3.85 -18.12
N SER A 143 6.15 -3.08 -18.14
CA SER A 143 5.95 -1.90 -19.00
C SER A 143 6.20 -0.57 -18.28
N VAL A 144 6.46 -0.61 -16.96
CA VAL A 144 6.77 0.58 -16.16
C VAL A 144 8.07 1.22 -16.65
N ARG A 145 8.04 2.53 -16.88
CA ARG A 145 9.25 3.28 -17.29
C ARG A 145 10.34 3.14 -16.21
N LYS A 146 11.59 2.88 -16.65
CA LYS A 146 12.75 2.68 -15.75
C LYS A 146 12.94 3.82 -14.75
N PHE A 147 12.65 5.05 -15.17
CA PHE A 147 12.68 6.23 -14.30
C PHE A 147 11.71 6.09 -13.11
N TYR A 148 10.45 5.70 -13.36
CA TYR A 148 9.46 5.48 -12.29
C TYR A 148 9.87 4.32 -11.38
N VAL A 149 10.42 3.24 -11.92
CA VAL A 149 10.99 2.15 -11.11
C VAL A 149 12.09 2.67 -10.18
N ALA A 150 13.01 3.51 -10.69
CA ALA A 150 14.09 4.08 -9.88
C ALA A 150 13.58 4.96 -8.74
N VAL A 151 12.56 5.80 -8.99
CA VAL A 151 11.93 6.62 -7.95
C VAL A 151 11.24 5.76 -6.89
N ASN A 152 10.48 4.72 -7.29
CA ASN A 152 9.86 3.79 -6.34
C ASN A 152 10.90 3.05 -5.49
N LEU A 153 11.98 2.57 -6.11
CA LEU A 153 13.08 1.93 -5.39
C LEU A 153 13.75 2.90 -4.41
N ALA A 154 13.92 4.17 -4.78
CA ALA A 154 14.47 5.19 -3.89
C ALA A 154 13.55 5.42 -2.67
N LEU A 155 12.23 5.52 -2.88
CA LEU A 155 11.26 5.66 -1.79
C LEU A 155 11.25 4.44 -0.87
N ILE A 156 11.27 3.23 -1.43
CA ILE A 156 11.33 1.97 -0.68
C ILE A 156 12.66 1.85 0.07
N ALA A 157 13.77 2.37 -0.47
CA ALA A 157 15.08 2.34 0.19
C ALA A 157 15.14 3.17 1.47
N ILE A 158 14.35 4.25 1.60
CA ILE A 158 14.39 5.15 2.76
C ILE A 158 14.22 4.40 4.09
N PRO A 159 13.13 3.65 4.34
CA PRO A 159 12.96 2.92 5.59
C PRO A 159 14.04 1.85 5.81
N PHE A 160 14.59 1.26 4.74
CA PHE A 160 15.72 0.32 4.86
C PHE A 160 16.98 1.01 5.35
N VAL A 161 17.36 2.17 4.80
CA VAL A 161 18.56 2.91 5.23
C VAL A 161 18.40 3.42 6.67
N VAL A 162 17.24 3.99 7.00
CA VAL A 162 16.93 4.48 8.35
C VAL A 162 17.04 3.33 9.37
N LEU A 163 16.36 2.21 9.14
CA LEU A 163 16.37 1.07 10.06
C LEU A 163 17.69 0.30 10.05
N TYR A 164 18.47 0.35 8.97
CA TYR A 164 19.82 -0.19 8.93
C TYR A 164 20.74 0.57 9.88
N LEU A 165 20.64 1.90 9.89
CA LEU A 165 21.44 2.76 10.77
C LEU A 165 20.97 2.68 12.23
N LEU A 166 19.66 2.75 12.48
CA LEU A 166 19.06 2.60 13.81
C LEU A 166 19.32 1.21 14.41
N GLY A 167 19.21 0.16 13.59
CA GLY A 167 19.49 -1.23 13.96
C GLY A 167 20.97 -1.56 14.12
N ASN A 168 21.84 -0.53 14.08
CA ASN A 168 23.27 -0.67 14.21
C ASN A 168 23.85 -1.68 13.20
N ARG A 169 23.37 -1.61 11.96
CA ARG A 169 23.76 -2.44 10.81
C ARG A 169 23.39 -3.92 10.94
N ARG A 170 22.39 -4.26 11.76
CA ARG A 170 21.87 -5.63 11.90
C ARG A 170 20.63 -5.80 11.02
N GLY A 171 20.54 -6.91 10.30
CA GLY A 171 19.42 -7.20 9.42
C GLY A 171 18.08 -7.49 10.11
N GLY A 172 18.06 -7.64 11.44
CA GLY A 172 16.82 -7.92 12.20
C GLY A 172 15.73 -6.88 11.99
N LEU A 173 16.07 -5.58 12.10
CA LEU A 173 15.08 -4.50 11.89
C LEU A 173 14.70 -4.33 10.42
N LEU A 174 15.54 -4.78 9.49
CA LEU A 174 15.27 -4.67 8.05
C LEU A 174 14.20 -5.65 7.56
N ALA A 175 13.88 -6.67 8.35
CA ALA A 175 12.74 -7.54 8.06
C ALA A 175 11.40 -6.80 8.23
N ILE A 176 11.35 -5.73 9.04
CA ILE A 176 10.13 -4.94 9.27
C ILE A 176 9.64 -4.25 7.98
N PRO A 177 10.44 -3.41 7.29
CA PRO A 177 9.98 -2.76 6.06
C PRO A 177 9.70 -3.79 4.97
N LEU A 178 10.49 -4.86 4.88
CA LEU A 178 10.26 -5.94 3.92
C LEU A 178 8.88 -6.59 4.11
N ALA A 179 8.52 -6.92 5.36
CA ALA A 179 7.20 -7.47 5.68
C ALA A 179 6.09 -6.44 5.46
N ALA A 180 6.31 -5.17 5.83
CA ALA A 180 5.33 -4.10 5.65
C ALA A 180 4.99 -3.88 4.16
N PHE A 181 5.99 -3.84 3.27
CA PHE A 181 5.74 -3.70 1.83
C PHE A 181 5.03 -4.91 1.22
N CYS A 182 5.28 -6.12 1.72
CA CYS A 182 4.50 -7.29 1.31
C CYS A 182 3.04 -7.21 1.76
N VAL A 183 2.80 -6.81 3.02
CA VAL A 183 1.44 -6.60 3.53
C VAL A 183 0.72 -5.53 2.73
N LEU A 184 1.39 -4.43 2.40
CA LEU A 184 0.84 -3.38 1.53
C LEU A 184 0.54 -3.90 0.12
N GLY A 185 1.41 -4.72 -0.47
CA GLY A 185 1.16 -5.33 -1.79
C GLY A 185 -0.04 -6.28 -1.78
N LEU A 186 -0.19 -7.09 -0.72
CA LEU A 186 -1.35 -7.96 -0.53
C LEU A 186 -2.63 -7.15 -0.28
N ALA A 187 -2.57 -6.10 0.54
CA ALA A 187 -3.69 -5.20 0.77
C ALA A 187 -4.13 -4.53 -0.54
N GLN A 188 -3.18 -4.00 -1.31
CA GLN A 188 -3.43 -3.39 -2.61
C GLN A 188 -4.08 -4.37 -3.58
N TYR A 189 -3.64 -5.64 -3.61
CA TYR A 189 -4.29 -6.69 -4.39
C TYR A 189 -5.78 -6.82 -4.06
N TYR A 190 -6.15 -6.90 -2.78
CA TYR A 190 -7.55 -7.02 -2.38
C TYR A 190 -8.36 -5.74 -2.62
N VAL A 191 -7.76 -4.56 -2.43
CA VAL A 191 -8.44 -3.28 -2.72
C VAL A 191 -8.73 -3.17 -4.23
N VAL A 192 -7.78 -3.54 -5.08
CA VAL A 192 -7.99 -3.60 -6.54
C VAL A 192 -9.03 -4.66 -6.89
N LEU A 193 -9.01 -5.82 -6.24
CA LEU A 193 -9.93 -6.92 -6.53
C LEU A 193 -11.39 -6.57 -6.18
N PHE A 194 -11.63 -5.92 -5.02
CA PHE A 194 -12.97 -5.67 -4.52
C PHE A 194 -13.55 -4.31 -4.92
N LYS A 195 -12.69 -3.28 -5.06
CA LYS A 195 -13.12 -1.90 -5.32
C LYS A 195 -12.65 -1.34 -6.66
N TYR A 196 -11.84 -2.08 -7.42
CA TYR A 196 -11.15 -1.58 -8.63
C TYR A 196 -10.53 -0.19 -8.41
N SER A 197 -9.87 -0.03 -7.26
CA SER A 197 -9.20 1.20 -6.84
C SER A 197 -7.81 0.85 -6.32
N ALA A 198 -6.87 1.78 -6.39
CA ALA A 198 -5.66 1.70 -5.59
C ALA A 198 -5.91 2.25 -4.18
N ILE A 199 -5.06 1.87 -3.23
CA ILE A 199 -5.01 2.45 -1.88
C ILE A 199 -4.61 3.92 -2.00
N ARG A 200 -5.46 4.78 -1.44
CA ARG A 200 -5.28 6.23 -1.38
C ARG A 200 -4.98 6.67 0.05
N PRO A 201 -4.44 7.88 0.25
CA PRO A 201 -4.26 8.43 1.59
C PRO A 201 -5.56 8.48 2.42
N SER A 202 -6.70 8.75 1.80
CA SER A 202 -8.01 8.75 2.46
C SER A 202 -8.44 7.36 2.96
N ASP A 203 -8.07 6.28 2.25
CA ASP A 203 -8.36 4.90 2.68
C ASP A 203 -7.68 4.55 4.02
N VAL A 204 -6.56 5.18 4.34
CA VAL A 204 -5.86 5.00 5.62
C VAL A 204 -6.69 5.56 6.77
N LEU A 205 -7.40 6.66 6.55
CA LEU A 205 -8.31 7.26 7.52
C LEU A 205 -9.59 6.42 7.69
N ALA A 206 -10.03 5.76 6.60
CA ALA A 206 -11.21 4.89 6.58
C ALA A 206 -10.94 3.41 6.94
N LEU A 207 -9.76 3.09 7.47
CA LEU A 207 -9.33 1.70 7.73
C LEU A 207 -10.27 0.96 8.70
N GLY A 208 -10.85 1.65 9.69
CA GLY A 208 -11.81 1.06 10.63
C GLY A 208 -13.07 0.54 9.94
N THR A 209 -13.66 1.34 9.06
CA THR A 209 -14.83 0.97 8.26
C THR A 209 -14.49 -0.14 7.26
N ALA A 210 -13.30 -0.09 6.65
CA ALA A 210 -12.85 -1.15 5.75
C ALA A 210 -12.72 -2.51 6.48
N LEU A 211 -12.18 -2.50 7.72
CA LEU A 211 -12.07 -3.70 8.53
C LEU A 211 -13.43 -4.26 8.98
N SER A 212 -14.40 -3.42 9.30
CA SER A 212 -15.75 -3.90 9.69
C SER A 212 -16.50 -4.56 8.52
N VAL A 213 -16.29 -4.09 7.29
CA VAL A 213 -16.88 -4.70 6.09
C VAL A 213 -16.08 -5.94 5.63
N SER A 214 -14.82 -6.07 6.07
CA SER A 214 -13.93 -7.15 5.63
C SER A 214 -14.41 -8.57 5.97
N SER A 215 -15.20 -8.73 7.03
CA SER A 215 -15.74 -10.04 7.43
C SER A 215 -16.72 -10.63 6.42
N GLY A 216 -17.27 -9.81 5.50
CA GLY A 216 -18.11 -10.27 4.41
C GLY A 216 -17.33 -10.82 3.21
N TYR A 217 -16.00 -10.63 3.15
CA TYR A 217 -15.17 -11.06 2.02
C TYR A 217 -14.41 -12.36 2.32
N ARG A 218 -14.24 -13.17 1.28
CA ARG A 218 -13.36 -14.34 1.29
C ARG A 218 -12.01 -13.95 0.68
N PHE A 219 -10.96 -13.96 1.49
CA PHE A 219 -9.60 -13.57 1.08
C PHE A 219 -8.85 -14.76 0.49
N GLU A 220 -9.01 -14.95 -0.82
CA GLU A 220 -8.31 -16.01 -1.56
C GLU A 220 -6.94 -15.50 -2.07
N LEU A 221 -5.93 -16.38 -2.06
CA LEU A 221 -4.59 -16.10 -2.57
C LEU A 221 -4.38 -16.83 -3.91
N ALA A 222 -3.86 -16.10 -4.89
CA ALA A 222 -3.49 -16.64 -6.19
C ALA A 222 -1.95 -16.78 -6.32
N ALA A 223 -1.48 -17.05 -7.53
CA ALA A 223 -0.09 -17.36 -7.83
C ALA A 223 0.90 -16.29 -7.35
N TYR A 224 0.69 -15.04 -7.76
CA TYR A 224 1.64 -13.96 -7.51
C TYR A 224 1.69 -13.53 -6.03
N GLN A 225 0.58 -13.68 -5.30
CA GLN A 225 0.55 -13.42 -3.86
C GLN A 225 1.39 -14.44 -3.10
N VAL A 226 1.24 -15.74 -3.42
CA VAL A 226 2.06 -16.79 -2.80
C VAL A 226 3.54 -16.67 -3.20
N LEU A 227 3.82 -16.27 -4.45
CA LEU A 227 5.19 -15.97 -4.89
C LEU A 227 5.81 -14.80 -4.13
N SER A 228 5.04 -13.74 -3.85
CA SER A 228 5.50 -12.60 -3.05
C SER A 228 5.91 -13.02 -1.63
N LEU A 229 5.17 -13.95 -1.01
CA LEU A 229 5.53 -14.53 0.30
C LEU A 229 6.85 -15.30 0.22
N GLY A 230 7.09 -16.04 -0.87
CA GLY A 230 8.35 -16.71 -1.12
C GLY A 230 9.52 -15.76 -1.28
N LEU A 231 9.34 -14.68 -2.04
CA LEU A 231 10.34 -13.63 -2.21
C LEU A 231 10.68 -12.95 -0.88
N VAL A 232 9.69 -12.67 -0.04
CA VAL A 232 9.91 -12.13 1.32
C VAL A 232 10.70 -13.10 2.19
N ALA A 233 10.37 -14.38 2.18
CA ALA A 233 11.14 -15.40 2.92
C ALA A 233 12.62 -15.40 2.49
N PHE A 234 12.86 -15.27 1.19
CA PHE A 234 14.21 -15.14 0.64
C PHE A 234 14.90 -13.85 1.07
N GLY A 235 14.21 -12.70 1.03
CA GLY A 235 14.72 -11.43 1.54
C GLY A 235 15.08 -11.49 3.03
N VAL A 236 14.23 -12.10 3.87
CA VAL A 236 14.53 -12.32 5.30
C VAL A 236 15.77 -13.19 5.46
N ALA A 237 15.92 -14.24 4.65
CA ALA A 237 17.10 -15.10 4.69
C ALA A 237 18.38 -14.33 4.30
N LEU A 238 18.35 -13.47 3.28
CA LEU A 238 19.46 -12.59 2.91
C LEU A 238 19.82 -11.62 4.05
N LEU A 239 18.81 -10.98 4.65
CA LEU A 239 19.00 -10.05 5.77
C LEU A 239 19.59 -10.75 7.01
N SER A 240 19.42 -12.06 7.17
CA SER A 240 20.04 -12.82 8.26
C SER A 240 21.58 -12.79 8.23
N PHE A 241 22.19 -12.52 7.06
CA PHE A 241 23.63 -12.37 6.87
C PHE A 241 24.13 -10.94 7.11
N VAL A 242 23.23 -9.96 7.24
CA VAL A 242 23.58 -8.56 7.54
C VAL A 242 23.87 -8.43 9.03
N ARG A 243 25.17 -8.37 9.36
CA ARG A 243 25.65 -8.24 10.74
C ARG A 243 26.99 -7.50 10.78
N PRO A 244 27.15 -6.49 11.64
CA PRO A 244 28.44 -5.82 11.78
C PRO A 244 29.47 -6.78 12.37
N LEU A 245 30.73 -6.61 11.97
CA LEU A 245 31.85 -7.22 12.69
C LEU A 245 31.84 -6.77 14.15
N GLY A 246 32.16 -7.69 15.05
CA GLY A 246 32.29 -7.39 16.47
C GLY A 246 33.30 -6.25 16.70
N TYR A 247 33.05 -5.44 17.71
CA TYR A 247 33.99 -4.40 18.13
C TYR A 247 35.33 -5.00 18.54
N SER A 248 36.43 -4.25 18.34
CA SER A 248 37.74 -4.69 18.80
C SER A 248 37.68 -4.88 20.31
N PRO A 249 38.36 -5.89 20.88
CA PRO A 249 38.56 -5.97 22.33
C PRO A 249 39.08 -4.64 22.89
N LYS A 250 39.93 -3.95 22.12
CA LYS A 250 40.51 -2.62 22.44
C LYS A 250 39.52 -1.44 22.36
N THR A 251 38.27 -1.65 21.93
CA THR A 251 37.29 -0.56 21.79
C THR A 251 36.62 -0.30 23.13
N SER A 252 36.86 0.88 23.71
CA SER A 252 36.24 1.31 24.97
C SER A 252 34.71 1.32 24.88
N ARG A 253 34.04 1.13 26.03
CA ARG A 253 32.58 1.17 26.13
C ARG A 253 32.03 2.53 25.66
N ALA A 254 32.67 3.61 26.06
CA ALA A 254 32.33 4.97 25.62
C ALA A 254 32.37 5.12 24.10
N ARG A 255 33.42 4.60 23.44
CA ARG A 255 33.52 4.64 21.97
C ARG A 255 32.42 3.83 21.29
N ARG A 256 32.02 2.68 21.85
CA ARG A 256 30.89 1.89 21.32
C ARG A 256 29.56 2.64 21.40
N TRP A 257 29.30 3.33 22.51
CA TRP A 257 28.12 4.18 22.68
C TRP A 257 28.14 5.39 21.77
N SER A 258 29.29 6.05 21.61
CA SER A 258 29.43 7.18 20.68
C SER A 258 29.17 6.77 19.22
N LEU A 259 29.63 5.59 18.80
CA LEU A 259 29.37 5.06 17.45
C LEU A 259 27.91 4.67 17.26
N LEU A 260 27.27 4.16 18.31
CA LEU A 260 25.84 3.88 18.29
C LEU A 260 25.04 5.18 18.15
N ALA A 261 25.32 6.17 18.99
CA ALA A 261 24.68 7.48 18.98
C ALA A 261 24.87 8.21 17.64
N ALA A 262 26.08 8.16 17.07
CA ALA A 262 26.36 8.74 15.77
C ALA A 262 25.56 8.06 14.64
N ARG A 263 25.42 6.73 14.68
CA ARG A 263 24.62 5.98 13.70
C ARG A 263 23.14 6.27 13.83
N THR A 264 22.62 6.36 15.06
CA THR A 264 21.22 6.71 15.28
C THR A 264 20.94 8.14 14.84
N ALA A 265 21.82 9.09 15.15
CA ALA A 265 21.71 10.47 14.69
C ALA A 265 21.76 10.56 13.16
N ALA A 266 22.67 9.83 12.50
CA ALA A 266 22.74 9.77 11.05
C ALA A 266 21.49 9.16 10.41
N GLY A 267 20.92 8.11 11.01
CA GLY A 267 19.67 7.50 10.55
C GLY A 267 18.47 8.44 10.64
N LEU A 268 18.33 9.14 11.78
CA LEU A 268 17.29 10.15 11.97
C LEU A 268 17.48 11.34 11.04
N GLY A 269 18.71 11.85 10.92
CA GLY A 269 19.05 12.95 10.03
C GLY A 269 18.77 12.61 8.55
N PHE A 270 19.10 11.39 8.12
CA PHE A 270 18.75 10.90 6.79
C PHE A 270 17.23 10.81 6.59
N GLY A 271 16.49 10.29 7.57
CA GLY A 271 15.03 10.23 7.52
C GLY A 271 14.37 11.59 7.41
N VAL A 272 14.83 12.57 8.20
CA VAL A 272 14.36 13.96 8.13
C VAL A 272 14.71 14.59 6.79
N ALA A 273 15.95 14.44 6.32
CA ALA A 273 16.36 14.96 5.02
C ALA A 273 15.53 14.37 3.87
N ALA A 274 15.25 13.06 3.91
CA ALA A 274 14.41 12.39 2.93
C ALA A 274 12.96 12.91 2.98
N ALA A 275 12.39 13.08 4.17
CA ALA A 275 11.05 13.64 4.35
C ALA A 275 10.95 15.10 3.84
N LEU A 276 11.96 15.93 4.13
CA LEU A 276 12.04 17.30 3.62
C LEU A 276 12.17 17.31 2.09
N THR A 277 12.98 16.42 1.52
CA THR A 277 13.16 16.30 0.06
C THR A 277 11.85 15.90 -0.61
N ILE A 278 11.16 14.88 -0.06
CA ILE A 278 9.83 14.47 -0.53
C ILE A 278 8.83 15.62 -0.37
N GLY A 279 8.88 16.41 0.70
CA GLY A 279 8.01 17.56 0.88
C GLY A 279 8.28 18.72 -0.09
N SER A 280 9.52 18.87 -0.55
CA SER A 280 9.94 19.98 -1.42
C SER A 280 9.81 19.71 -2.92
N VAL A 281 9.87 18.44 -3.34
CA VAL A 281 9.80 18.05 -4.76
C VAL A 281 8.37 17.66 -5.09
N GLY A 282 7.72 18.37 -6.01
CA GLY A 282 6.39 18.04 -6.49
C GLY A 282 6.45 16.81 -7.40
N PHE A 283 5.94 15.67 -6.96
CA PHE A 283 6.02 14.45 -7.77
C PHE A 283 5.20 14.60 -9.07
N SER A 284 4.07 15.30 -9.03
CA SER A 284 3.30 15.56 -10.24
C SER A 284 3.99 16.60 -11.13
N ASP A 285 4.29 17.76 -10.57
CA ASP A 285 4.75 18.92 -11.35
C ASP A 285 6.21 18.81 -11.80
N ASP A 286 7.12 18.31 -10.95
CA ASP A 286 8.55 18.24 -11.26
C ASP A 286 8.97 16.90 -11.89
N LEU A 287 8.35 15.79 -11.46
CA LEU A 287 8.75 14.43 -11.87
C LEU A 287 7.78 13.79 -12.87
N GLY A 288 6.68 14.46 -13.20
CA GLY A 288 5.71 14.01 -14.21
C GLY A 288 4.94 12.75 -13.80
N PHE A 289 4.66 12.57 -12.51
CA PHE A 289 3.70 11.57 -12.04
C PHE A 289 2.27 12.06 -12.27
N ALA A 290 1.40 11.17 -12.73
CA ALA A 290 0.03 11.52 -13.07
C ALA A 290 -0.85 11.43 -11.82
N ARG A 291 -1.77 12.39 -11.70
CA ARG A 291 -2.80 12.42 -10.67
C ARG A 291 -4.05 11.77 -11.26
N SER A 292 -4.26 10.49 -11.01
CA SER A 292 -5.50 9.81 -11.43
C SER A 292 -6.25 9.26 -10.23
N TYR A 293 -7.42 9.85 -10.02
CA TYR A 293 -8.36 9.43 -8.98
C TYR A 293 -9.46 8.51 -9.54
N TRP A 294 -9.79 8.67 -10.83
CA TRP A 294 -10.82 7.90 -11.52
C TRP A 294 -10.31 6.50 -11.94
N ASP A 295 -9.10 6.41 -12.50
CA ASP A 295 -8.43 5.15 -12.85
C ASP A 295 -7.09 5.03 -12.13
N SER A 296 -7.20 4.97 -10.80
CA SER A 296 -6.05 4.82 -9.91
C SER A 296 -5.30 3.50 -10.09
N PRO A 297 -5.93 2.33 -10.32
CA PRO A 297 -5.18 1.09 -10.57
C PRO A 297 -4.32 1.17 -11.82
N HIS A 298 -4.81 1.76 -12.92
CA HIS A 298 -4.03 1.91 -14.14
C HIS A 298 -2.81 2.82 -13.95
N THR A 299 -3.03 3.97 -13.32
CA THR A 299 -1.95 4.95 -13.10
C THR A 299 -0.89 4.41 -12.15
N TYR A 300 -1.31 3.82 -11.03
CA TYR A 300 -0.40 3.14 -10.11
C TYR A 300 0.34 2.00 -10.80
N GLY A 301 -0.34 1.25 -11.67
CA GLY A 301 0.25 0.15 -12.42
C GLY A 301 1.37 0.60 -13.36
N GLN A 302 1.23 1.77 -13.99
CA GLN A 302 2.22 2.33 -14.91
C GLN A 302 3.33 3.12 -14.23
N GLN A 303 3.10 3.63 -13.01
CA GLN A 303 4.00 4.55 -12.31
C GLN A 303 4.60 3.98 -11.02
N GLY A 304 4.10 2.84 -10.54
CA GLY A 304 4.46 2.20 -9.28
C GLY A 304 3.73 2.78 -8.07
N PHE A 305 3.46 1.92 -7.10
CA PHE A 305 2.64 2.20 -5.92
C PHE A 305 3.21 3.32 -5.06
N ALA A 306 4.48 3.24 -4.66
CA ALA A 306 5.04 4.15 -3.66
C ALA A 306 5.07 5.60 -4.15
N ALA A 307 5.51 5.81 -5.40
CA ALA A 307 5.55 7.14 -5.98
C ALA A 307 4.15 7.70 -6.27
N SER A 308 3.22 6.85 -6.74
CA SER A 308 1.83 7.28 -6.97
C SER A 308 1.13 7.64 -5.65
N PHE A 309 1.34 6.85 -4.59
CA PHE A 309 0.81 7.15 -3.25
C PHE A 309 1.36 8.47 -2.70
N VAL A 310 2.66 8.73 -2.85
CA VAL A 310 3.27 10.01 -2.47
C VAL A 310 2.70 11.17 -3.30
N THR A 311 2.52 10.96 -4.60
CA THR A 311 1.90 11.95 -5.49
C THR A 311 0.50 12.31 -5.01
N LEU A 312 -0.34 11.32 -4.70
CA LEU A 312 -1.68 11.58 -4.16
C LEU A 312 -1.61 12.27 -2.80
N LEU A 313 -0.72 11.83 -1.90
CA LEU A 313 -0.56 12.41 -0.56
C LEU A 313 -0.14 13.90 -0.59
N GLN A 314 0.73 14.28 -1.53
CA GLN A 314 1.09 15.69 -1.73
C GLN A 314 -0.09 16.52 -2.22
N ASN A 315 -1.02 15.91 -2.96
CA ASN A 315 -2.17 16.58 -3.56
C ASN A 315 -3.45 16.48 -2.73
N THR A 316 -3.48 15.74 -1.61
CA THR A 316 -4.65 15.68 -0.70
C THR A 316 -4.80 16.90 0.21
N ARG A 317 -3.86 17.86 0.18
CA ARG A 317 -3.96 19.08 0.99
C ARG A 317 -4.68 20.17 0.23
N ILE A 318 -5.87 20.55 0.71
CA ILE A 318 -6.55 21.76 0.27
C ILE A 318 -5.70 22.96 0.71
N SER A 319 -5.18 23.71 -0.26
CA SER A 319 -4.39 24.90 0.01
C SER A 319 -5.33 26.07 0.30
N ALA A 320 -5.03 26.83 1.36
CA ALA A 320 -5.77 28.06 1.64
C ALA A 320 -5.58 29.03 0.45
N PRO A 321 -6.65 29.68 -0.02
CA PRO A 321 -6.53 30.72 -1.04
C PRO A 321 -5.60 31.85 -0.58
N ASP A 322 -4.97 32.53 -1.52
CA ASP A 322 -4.14 33.70 -1.22
C ASP A 322 -4.95 34.77 -0.48
N GLY A 323 -4.40 35.26 0.63
CA GLY A 323 -5.07 36.25 1.48
C GLY A 323 -6.14 35.68 2.41
N TYR A 324 -6.29 34.35 2.52
CA TYR A 324 -7.22 33.76 3.48
C TYR A 324 -6.80 34.05 4.93
N SER A 325 -7.74 34.57 5.73
CA SER A 325 -7.67 34.54 7.19
C SER A 325 -9.01 34.07 7.78
N GLU A 326 -8.95 33.31 8.88
CA GLU A 326 -10.16 32.80 9.54
C GLU A 326 -11.07 33.96 9.98
N GLN A 327 -10.49 35.08 10.42
CA GLN A 327 -11.23 36.26 10.86
C GLN A 327 -11.99 36.90 9.70
N GLU A 328 -11.34 37.13 8.56
CA GLU A 328 -12.01 37.73 7.39
C GLU A 328 -13.05 36.78 6.81
N ALA A 329 -12.80 35.47 6.81
CA ALA A 329 -13.79 34.47 6.39
C ALA A 329 -15.06 34.53 7.26
N ARG A 330 -14.92 34.67 8.59
CA ARG A 330 -16.06 34.85 9.49
C ARG A 330 -16.81 36.15 9.22
N VAL A 331 -16.10 37.25 8.97
CA VAL A 331 -16.71 38.55 8.62
C VAL A 331 -17.46 38.46 7.29
N LEU A 332 -16.89 37.79 6.29
CA LEU A 332 -17.50 37.58 4.99
C LEU A 332 -18.78 36.75 5.09
N LEU A 333 -18.73 35.64 5.84
CA LEU A 333 -19.90 34.80 6.12
C LEU A 333 -21.01 35.59 6.82
N ALA A 334 -20.68 36.36 7.85
CA ALA A 334 -21.65 37.20 8.55
C ALA A 334 -22.26 38.27 7.63
N ARG A 335 -21.46 38.85 6.72
CA ARG A 335 -21.94 39.81 5.73
C ARG A 335 -22.95 39.17 4.77
N TYR A 336 -22.66 37.99 4.22
CA TYR A 336 -23.59 37.29 3.33
C TYR A 336 -24.86 36.85 4.05
N ALA A 337 -24.75 36.36 5.28
CA ALA A 337 -25.90 36.03 6.11
C ALA A 337 -26.77 37.28 6.36
N GLY A 338 -26.17 38.40 6.77
CA GLY A 338 -26.90 39.66 6.96
C GLY A 338 -27.56 40.17 5.68
N ALA A 339 -26.86 40.12 4.54
CA ALA A 339 -27.43 40.54 3.26
C ALA A 339 -28.61 39.64 2.82
N TYR A 340 -28.55 38.34 3.11
CA TYR A 340 -29.68 37.45 2.92
C TYR A 340 -30.83 37.79 3.86
N ASP A 341 -30.55 37.97 5.15
CA ASP A 341 -31.54 38.28 6.20
C ASP A 341 -32.22 39.63 6.02
N GLU A 342 -31.59 40.59 5.34
CA GLU A 342 -32.17 41.89 4.99
C GLU A 342 -32.92 41.85 3.64
N GLY A 343 -32.49 40.98 2.72
CA GLY A 343 -33.05 40.85 1.37
C GLY A 343 -34.02 39.67 1.25
N THR A 344 -33.57 38.61 0.58
CA THR A 344 -34.40 37.42 0.27
C THR A 344 -35.03 36.78 1.50
N GLY A 345 -34.38 36.85 2.66
CA GLY A 345 -34.91 36.36 3.93
C GLY A 345 -36.19 37.06 4.40
N GLN A 346 -36.38 38.34 4.04
CA GLN A 346 -37.57 39.14 4.35
C GLN A 346 -38.60 39.14 3.23
N SER A 347 -38.37 38.46 2.11
CA SER A 347 -39.32 38.48 0.99
C SER A 347 -40.63 37.81 1.40
N ASP A 348 -41.76 38.32 0.90
CA ASP A 348 -43.08 37.76 1.18
C ASP A 348 -43.15 36.26 0.80
N GLU A 349 -42.51 35.88 -0.32
CA GLU A 349 -42.44 34.49 -0.77
C GLU A 349 -41.67 33.61 0.23
N ARG A 350 -40.58 34.12 0.80
CA ARG A 350 -39.80 33.37 1.79
C ARG A 350 -40.56 33.24 3.10
N GLN A 351 -41.22 34.30 3.55
CA GLN A 351 -42.05 34.26 4.76
C GLN A 351 -43.20 33.26 4.61
N GLN A 352 -43.91 33.29 3.48
CA GLN A 352 -44.94 32.30 3.15
C GLN A 352 -44.39 30.86 3.13
N ALA A 353 -43.21 30.64 2.54
CA ALA A 353 -42.57 29.33 2.53
C ALA A 353 -42.19 28.84 3.94
N VAL A 354 -41.76 29.74 4.84
CA VAL A 354 -41.47 29.41 6.24
C VAL A 354 -42.76 29.06 7.00
N GLU A 355 -43.82 29.84 6.84
CA GLU A 355 -45.13 29.56 7.44
C GLU A 355 -45.68 28.20 6.97
N GLN A 356 -45.65 27.94 5.66
CA GLN A 356 -46.07 26.66 5.09
C GLN A 356 -45.23 25.50 5.66
N TYR A 357 -43.90 25.65 5.74
CA TYR A 357 -43.03 24.62 6.29
C TYR A 357 -43.37 24.33 7.77
N ASN A 358 -43.58 25.37 8.57
CA ASN A 358 -43.94 25.22 9.99
C ASN A 358 -45.30 24.54 10.20
N GLN A 359 -46.23 24.66 9.24
CA GLN A 359 -47.53 24.00 9.30
C GLN A 359 -47.49 22.56 8.78
N VAL A 360 -46.84 22.33 7.64
CA VAL A 360 -46.91 21.05 6.91
C VAL A 360 -45.81 20.08 7.36
N GLN A 361 -44.62 20.60 7.68
CA GLN A 361 -43.41 19.84 8.00
C GLN A 361 -43.19 18.66 7.02
N PRO A 362 -43.08 18.93 5.71
CA PRO A 362 -43.08 17.89 4.71
C PRO A 362 -41.87 16.97 4.85
N THR A 363 -42.08 15.68 4.55
CA THR A 363 -40.97 14.75 4.37
C THR A 363 -40.30 15.02 3.02
N ILE A 364 -39.00 15.31 3.04
CA ILE A 364 -38.20 15.51 1.83
C ILE A 364 -37.58 14.17 1.45
N ILE A 365 -37.92 13.67 0.25
CA ILE A 365 -37.34 12.45 -0.32
C ILE A 365 -36.46 12.86 -1.49
N VAL A 366 -35.19 12.50 -1.43
CA VAL A 366 -34.20 12.79 -2.46
C VAL A 366 -33.79 11.47 -3.11
N ILE A 367 -33.86 11.43 -4.44
CA ILE A 367 -33.50 10.24 -5.21
C ILE A 367 -32.34 10.62 -6.13
N MET A 368 -31.14 10.12 -5.78
CA MET A 368 -29.95 10.23 -6.63
C MET A 368 -29.79 8.93 -7.42
N ASN A 369 -30.08 8.98 -8.72
CA ASN A 369 -29.98 7.79 -9.57
C ASN A 369 -28.53 7.57 -10.00
N GLU A 370 -27.94 6.45 -9.55
CA GLU A 370 -26.57 6.04 -9.88
C GLU A 370 -26.35 6.01 -11.41
N ALA A 371 -25.31 6.70 -11.87
CA ALA A 371 -24.90 6.79 -13.27
C ALA A 371 -25.98 7.25 -14.28
N PHE A 372 -27.04 7.93 -13.83
CA PHE A 372 -28.09 8.40 -14.73
C PHE A 372 -27.65 9.59 -15.60
N SER A 373 -27.80 9.46 -16.92
CA SER A 373 -27.59 10.54 -17.89
C SER A 373 -28.58 10.41 -19.05
N ASP A 374 -29.19 11.51 -19.47
CA ASP A 374 -30.03 11.53 -20.68
C ASP A 374 -29.14 11.48 -21.92
N LEU A 375 -28.98 10.30 -22.52
CA LEU A 375 -28.15 10.13 -23.71
C LEU A 375 -28.79 10.71 -24.99
N SER A 376 -30.10 10.95 -24.99
CA SER A 376 -30.82 11.47 -26.18
C SER A 376 -30.41 12.91 -26.54
N VAL A 377 -29.77 13.62 -25.62
CA VAL A 377 -29.27 14.98 -25.86
C VAL A 377 -27.97 14.99 -26.68
N TYR A 378 -27.27 13.86 -26.77
CA TYR A 378 -26.04 13.74 -27.53
C TYR A 378 -26.34 13.29 -28.97
N LYS A 379 -25.80 14.01 -29.94
CA LYS A 379 -25.95 13.67 -31.36
C LYS A 379 -25.38 12.28 -31.65
N ASN A 380 -26.16 11.44 -32.34
CA ASN A 380 -25.78 10.09 -32.80
C ASN A 380 -25.51 9.08 -31.66
N MET A 381 -25.99 9.34 -30.45
CA MET A 381 -25.83 8.47 -29.27
C MET A 381 -27.17 7.97 -28.70
N ASP A 382 -28.28 8.43 -29.28
CA ASP A 382 -29.63 8.03 -28.91
C ASP A 382 -29.89 6.55 -29.23
N SER A 383 -29.45 6.05 -30.39
CA SER A 383 -29.61 4.62 -30.75
C SER A 383 -31.07 4.11 -30.57
N GLY A 384 -32.07 4.97 -30.87
CA GLY A 384 -33.50 4.67 -30.65
C GLY A 384 -34.03 4.98 -29.24
N TYR A 385 -33.17 5.41 -28.31
CA TYR A 385 -33.55 5.93 -27.00
C TYR A 385 -34.07 7.37 -27.11
N VAL A 386 -35.35 7.57 -26.82
CA VAL A 386 -36.03 8.88 -26.90
C VAL A 386 -35.86 9.75 -25.64
N GLY A 387 -34.95 9.35 -24.74
CA GLY A 387 -34.73 10.03 -23.46
C GLY A 387 -35.64 9.53 -22.32
N PRO A 388 -35.50 10.09 -21.12
CA PRO A 388 -36.24 9.67 -19.93
C PRO A 388 -37.66 10.24 -19.93
N THR A 389 -38.59 9.56 -20.61
CA THR A 389 -39.98 10.01 -20.79
C THR A 389 -40.72 10.25 -19.48
N PHE A 390 -40.58 9.34 -18.50
CA PHE A 390 -41.23 9.50 -17.19
C PHE A 390 -40.77 10.76 -16.45
N MET A 391 -39.46 10.97 -16.35
CA MET A 391 -38.90 12.15 -15.66
C MET A 391 -39.29 13.45 -16.37
N LYS A 392 -39.42 13.43 -17.70
CA LYS A 392 -39.89 14.56 -18.51
C LYS A 392 -41.41 14.79 -18.41
N SER A 393 -42.18 13.85 -17.87
CA SER A 393 -43.64 13.90 -17.83
C SER A 393 -44.24 14.08 -16.43
N VAL A 394 -43.43 14.43 -15.42
CA VAL A 394 -43.93 14.68 -14.06
C VAL A 394 -44.80 15.95 -14.08
N PRO A 395 -46.12 15.85 -13.86
CA PRO A 395 -47.08 16.91 -14.21
C PRO A 395 -46.99 18.15 -13.31
N ASP A 396 -46.48 18.00 -12.09
CA ASP A 396 -46.36 19.03 -11.05
C ASP A 396 -44.90 19.38 -10.74
N ALA A 397 -43.97 19.07 -11.65
CA ALA A 397 -42.56 19.41 -11.47
C ALA A 397 -42.36 20.94 -11.49
N LEU A 398 -41.97 21.50 -10.33
CA LEU A 398 -41.66 22.93 -10.19
C LEU A 398 -40.43 23.37 -10.99
N TYR A 399 -39.46 22.46 -11.17
CA TYR A 399 -38.26 22.69 -11.95
C TYR A 399 -37.84 21.40 -12.67
N THR A 400 -37.55 21.53 -13.96
CA THR A 400 -36.94 20.47 -14.76
C THR A 400 -35.81 21.06 -15.59
N GLY A 401 -34.73 20.33 -15.75
CA GLY A 401 -33.57 20.83 -16.48
C GLY A 401 -32.38 19.89 -16.42
N TYR A 402 -31.25 20.41 -16.88
CA TYR A 402 -29.98 19.69 -16.85
C TYR A 402 -29.18 20.08 -15.62
N VAL A 403 -28.60 19.08 -14.96
CA VAL A 403 -27.59 19.25 -13.91
C VAL A 403 -26.28 18.70 -14.44
N TYR A 404 -25.23 19.52 -14.36
CA TYR A 404 -23.87 19.05 -14.55
C TYR A 404 -23.38 18.44 -13.25
N SER A 405 -23.03 17.16 -13.29
CA SER A 405 -22.37 16.51 -12.18
C SER A 405 -20.89 16.91 -12.14
N SER A 406 -20.37 17.23 -10.94
CA SER A 406 -18.95 17.47 -10.72
C SER A 406 -18.09 16.21 -10.82
N VAL A 407 -18.71 15.04 -11.05
CA VAL A 407 -18.04 13.75 -11.21
C VAL A 407 -18.35 13.09 -12.54
N LEU A 408 -17.39 12.29 -13.02
CA LEU A 408 -17.49 11.53 -14.26
C LEU A 408 -17.14 10.06 -14.00
N GLY A 409 -18.05 9.14 -14.37
CA GLY A 409 -17.78 7.70 -14.37
C GLY A 409 -17.60 7.04 -12.99
N GLY A 410 -17.92 7.74 -11.89
CA GLY A 410 -17.86 7.23 -10.52
C GLY A 410 -17.84 8.34 -9.48
N SER A 411 -17.50 8.01 -8.23
CA SER A 411 -17.41 8.96 -7.09
C SER A 411 -18.74 9.59 -6.67
N THR A 412 -19.83 8.83 -6.66
CA THR A 412 -21.18 9.26 -6.24
C THR A 412 -21.20 9.95 -4.87
N CYS A 413 -20.30 9.55 -3.96
CA CYS A 413 -20.13 10.20 -2.66
C CYS A 413 -19.80 11.69 -2.74
N ASN A 414 -19.13 12.14 -3.80
CA ASN A 414 -18.86 13.57 -4.00
C ASN A 414 -20.14 14.33 -4.38
N SER A 415 -20.98 13.78 -5.24
CA SER A 415 -22.29 14.38 -5.56
C SER A 415 -23.18 14.43 -4.31
N GLU A 416 -23.15 13.38 -3.48
CA GLU A 416 -23.87 13.34 -2.20
C GLU A 416 -23.35 14.41 -1.23
N PHE A 417 -22.02 14.56 -1.14
CA PHE A 417 -21.39 15.62 -0.35
C PHE A 417 -21.80 17.02 -0.81
N GLU A 418 -21.75 17.30 -2.12
CA GLU A 418 -22.19 18.58 -2.68
C GLU A 418 -23.65 18.85 -2.35
N PHE A 419 -24.51 17.82 -2.48
CA PHE A 419 -25.93 17.92 -2.17
C PHE A 419 -26.19 18.20 -0.68
N LEU A 420 -25.53 17.46 0.23
CA LEU A 420 -25.78 17.56 1.67
C LEU A 420 -25.14 18.80 2.31
N THR A 421 -24.04 19.29 1.76
CA THR A 421 -23.26 20.38 2.38
C THR A 421 -23.37 21.71 1.64
N GLY A 422 -23.76 21.69 0.36
CA GLY A 422 -23.67 22.85 -0.53
C GLY A 422 -22.25 23.25 -0.90
N ALA A 423 -21.22 22.52 -0.45
CA ALA A 423 -19.83 22.80 -0.75
C ALA A 423 -19.43 22.16 -2.09
N SER A 424 -19.03 22.96 -3.06
CA SER A 424 -18.66 22.45 -4.39
C SER A 424 -17.30 21.74 -4.40
N MET A 425 -17.24 20.61 -5.09
CA MET A 425 -15.99 19.91 -5.38
C MET A 425 -15.03 20.74 -6.24
N GLY A 426 -15.50 21.80 -6.91
CA GLY A 426 -14.65 22.74 -7.64
C GLY A 426 -13.66 23.48 -6.74
N PHE A 427 -13.95 23.65 -5.44
CA PHE A 427 -13.06 24.29 -4.47
C PHE A 427 -12.34 23.29 -3.56
N VAL A 428 -12.97 22.14 -3.30
CA VAL A 428 -12.43 21.07 -2.44
C VAL A 428 -11.47 20.16 -3.21
N GLY A 429 -11.61 20.07 -4.52
CA GLY A 429 -10.82 19.20 -5.40
C GLY A 429 -11.38 17.78 -5.44
N PRO A 430 -11.60 17.17 -6.63
CA PRO A 430 -12.14 15.80 -6.76
C PRO A 430 -11.28 14.73 -6.07
N GLU A 431 -10.02 15.05 -5.77
CA GLU A 431 -9.07 14.26 -4.99
C GLU A 431 -9.43 14.07 -3.51
N ASN A 432 -10.18 15.01 -2.94
CA ASN A 432 -10.52 15.06 -1.52
C ASN A 432 -11.90 14.47 -1.31
N GLN A 433 -12.02 13.18 -1.61
CA GLN A 433 -13.25 12.42 -1.40
C GLN A 433 -13.51 12.31 0.11
N PRO A 434 -14.73 12.67 0.58
CA PRO A 434 -15.09 12.65 1.99
C PRO A 434 -15.17 11.23 2.60
#